data_AF-A0A7X7CR42-F1
#
_entry.id   AF-A0A7X7CR42-F1
#
_cell.length_a   1.000
_cell.length_b   1.000
_cell.length_c   1.000
_cell.angle_alpha   90.00
_cell.angle_beta   90.00
_cell.angle_gamma   90.00
#
_symmetry.space_group_name_H-M   'P 1'
#
loop_
_entity.id
_entity.type
_entity.pdbx_description
1 polymer ?
#
loop_
_entity_poly.entity_id
_entity_poly.type
_entity_poly.pdbx_seq_one_letter_code
_entity_poly.pdbx_strand_id
1 'polypeptide(L)' 'PTSVRQLHGEDAATLVRGEDRYRTFEHEPVPAGDLQEDMVRLHKELTERNAKILYRGTHIKSYADSAAKGSFR' A
#
# COMPACT_ATOMS: atom_id res chain seq x y z
N PRO A 1 -11.13 -11.68 -0.66
CA PRO A 1 -10.89 -13.03 -0.09
C PRO A 1 -9.54 -13.06 0.64
N THR A 2 -9.47 -13.64 1.84
CA THR A 2 -8.23 -13.66 2.66
C THR A 2 -7.17 -14.64 2.13
N SER A 3 -7.53 -15.53 1.20
CA SER A 3 -6.61 -16.50 0.58
C SER A 3 -5.69 -15.93 -0.51
N VAL A 4 -5.90 -14.68 -0.94
CA VAL A 4 -5.05 -14.02 -1.95
C VAL A 4 -3.78 -13.49 -1.29
N ARG A 5 -2.68 -13.41 -2.04
CA ARG A 5 -1.40 -12.86 -1.57
C ARG A 5 -0.69 -12.13 -2.72
N GLN A 6 -0.01 -11.03 -2.40
CA GLN A 6 0.92 -10.40 -3.35
C GLN A 6 2.05 -11.35 -3.74
N LEU A 7 2.47 -11.28 -4.99
CA LEU A 7 3.63 -12.06 -5.47
C LEU A 7 4.96 -11.40 -5.07
N HIS A 8 4.96 -10.08 -4.88
CA HIS A 8 6.14 -9.29 -4.58
C HIS A 8 5.83 -8.25 -3.51
N GLY A 9 6.66 -8.21 -2.47
CA GLY A 9 6.51 -7.28 -1.36
C GLY A 9 5.41 -7.66 -0.38
N GLU A 10 5.34 -6.87 0.69
CA GLU A 10 4.27 -6.91 1.69
C GLU A 10 3.12 -6.01 1.24
N ASP A 11 1.92 -6.33 1.68
CA ASP A 11 0.71 -5.57 1.38
C ASP A 11 -0.19 -5.51 2.60
N ALA A 12 -1.07 -4.52 2.64
CA ALA A 12 -1.98 -4.31 3.75
C ALA A 12 -3.43 -4.24 3.26
N ALA A 13 -4.35 -4.66 4.12
CA ALA A 13 -5.77 -4.59 3.85
C ALA A 13 -6.58 -4.55 5.15
N THR A 14 -7.77 -3.96 5.08
CA THR A 14 -8.75 -4.00 6.18
C THR A 14 -9.65 -5.24 6.07
N LEU A 15 -9.71 -6.07 7.10
CA LEU A 15 -10.70 -7.16 7.18
C LEU A 15 -12.07 -6.59 7.56
N VAL A 16 -13.01 -6.61 6.60
CA VAL A 16 -14.36 -6.07 6.83
C VAL A 16 -15.42 -7.13 7.17
N ARG A 17 -15.16 -8.41 6.86
CA ARG A 17 -16.08 -9.54 7.12
C ARG A 17 -15.32 -10.85 7.28
N GLY A 18 -15.86 -11.74 8.12
CA GLY A 18 -15.34 -13.10 8.32
C GLY A 18 -14.08 -13.12 9.19
N GLU A 19 -13.23 -14.11 8.97
CA GLU A 19 -11.99 -14.32 9.71
C GLU A 19 -10.81 -14.47 8.75
N ASP A 20 -9.66 -13.90 9.12
CA ASP A 20 -8.41 -14.11 8.39
C ASP A 20 -7.59 -15.26 8.99
N ARG A 21 -7.55 -16.39 8.26
CA ARG A 21 -6.76 -17.58 8.62
C ARG A 21 -5.45 -17.68 7.83
N TYR A 22 -5.27 -16.86 6.81
CA TYR A 22 -4.13 -16.95 5.89
C TYR A 22 -3.05 -15.94 6.21
N ARG A 23 -3.41 -14.78 6.81
CA ARG A 23 -2.47 -13.76 7.29
C ARG A 23 -1.49 -13.30 6.22
N THR A 24 -2.01 -13.13 5.00
CA THR A 24 -1.24 -12.72 3.82
C THR A 24 -1.14 -11.20 3.67
N PHE A 25 -1.91 -10.45 4.47
CA PHE A 25 -1.91 -9.00 4.53
C PHE A 25 -1.66 -8.54 5.95
N GLU A 26 -1.00 -7.39 6.10
CA GLU A 26 -1.05 -6.63 7.34
C GLU A 26 -2.44 -6.02 7.51
N HIS A 27 -2.95 -6.01 8.75
CA HIS A 27 -4.28 -5.47 9.04
C HIS A 27 -4.18 -3.97 9.26
N GLU A 28 -4.85 -3.22 8.39
CA GLU A 28 -5.02 -1.78 8.57
C GLU A 28 -6.00 -1.50 9.72
N PRO A 29 -5.73 -0.48 10.55
CA PRO A 29 -6.63 -0.06 11.61
C PRO A 29 -7.87 0.63 11.03
N VAL A 30 -8.97 0.60 11.79
CA VAL A 30 -10.17 1.36 11.46
C VAL A 30 -9.95 2.84 11.84
N PRO A 31 -10.05 3.80 10.90
CA PRO A 31 -9.95 5.22 11.23
C PRO A 31 -11.09 5.65 12.16
N ALA A 32 -10.78 6.46 13.16
CA ALA A 32 -11.78 7.02 14.08
C ALA A 32 -12.32 8.39 13.61
N GLY A 33 -11.70 9.00 12.60
CA GLY A 33 -12.12 10.25 12.00
C GLY A 33 -11.29 10.62 10.77
N ASP A 34 -11.59 11.77 10.20
CA ASP A 34 -10.92 12.26 9.01
C ASP A 34 -9.53 12.81 9.31
N LEU A 35 -8.58 12.52 8.43
CA LEU A 35 -7.22 13.10 8.42
C LEU A 35 -6.48 13.01 9.75
N GLN A 36 -6.73 11.97 10.54
CA GLN A 36 -5.97 11.72 11.75
C GLN A 36 -4.48 11.55 11.40
N GLU A 37 -3.61 12.17 12.18
CA GLU A 37 -2.18 12.26 11.89
C GLU A 37 -1.52 10.87 11.73
N ASP A 38 -1.94 9.91 12.54
CA ASP A 38 -1.50 8.53 12.48
C ASP A 38 -1.97 7.82 11.20
N MET A 39 -3.21 8.04 10.76
CA MET A 39 -3.73 7.48 9.51
C MET A 39 -3.07 8.10 8.28
N VAL A 40 -2.79 9.40 8.31
CA VAL A 40 -2.04 10.09 7.25
C VAL A 40 -0.62 9.55 7.16
N ARG A 41 0.05 9.34 8.31
CA ARG A 41 1.38 8.72 8.36
C ARG A 41 1.36 7.29 7.84
N LEU A 42 0.40 6.48 8.28
CA LEU A 42 0.23 5.10 7.79
C LEU A 42 0.02 5.08 6.27
N HIS A 43 -0.85 5.95 5.74
CA HIS A 43 -1.08 6.06 4.30
C HIS A 43 0.21 6.38 3.53
N LYS A 44 1.05 7.27 4.07
CA LYS A 44 2.37 7.57 3.49
C LYS A 44 3.26 6.34 3.45
N GLU A 45 3.37 5.61 4.56
CA GLU A 45 4.19 4.40 4.66
C GLU A 45 3.74 3.31 3.68
N LEU A 46 2.43 3.08 3.58
CA LEU A 46 1.82 2.14 2.64
C LEU A 46 2.10 2.54 1.18
N THR A 47 1.93 3.83 0.88
CA THR A 47 2.21 4.37 -0.45
C THR A 47 3.69 4.21 -0.83
N GLU A 48 4.61 4.43 0.09
CA GLU A 48 6.05 4.21 -0.14
C GLU A 48 6.38 2.73 -0.40
N ARG A 49 5.71 1.80 0.30
CA ARG A 49 5.85 0.36 0.03
C ARG A 49 5.32 -0.01 -1.35
N ASN A 50 4.13 0.49 -1.70
CA ASN A 50 3.50 0.23 -3.00
C ASN A 50 4.33 0.76 -4.16
N ALA A 51 4.95 1.93 -4.02
CA ALA A 51 5.85 2.48 -5.02
C ALA A 51 7.03 1.54 -5.34
N LYS A 52 7.62 0.93 -4.32
CA LYS A 52 8.75 -0.01 -4.48
C LYS A 52 8.33 -1.27 -5.23
N ILE A 53 7.11 -1.75 -4.99
CA ILE A 53 6.56 -2.92 -5.70
C ILE A 53 6.28 -2.56 -7.16
N LEU A 54 5.59 -1.45 -7.40
CA LEU A 54 5.18 -1.00 -8.74
C LEU A 54 6.39 -0.73 -9.65
N TYR A 55 7.41 -0.04 -9.12
CA TYR A 55 8.59 0.36 -9.90
C TYR A 55 9.75 -0.64 -9.80
N ARG A 56 9.50 -1.84 -9.26
CA ARG A 56 10.50 -2.90 -9.16
C ARG A 56 11.12 -3.19 -10.54
N GLY A 57 12.45 -3.16 -10.61
CA GLY A 57 13.19 -3.40 -11.86
C GLY A 57 13.33 -2.16 -12.75
N THR A 58 12.84 -1.01 -12.30
CA THR A 58 13.07 0.30 -12.94
C THR A 58 14.05 1.14 -12.10
N HIS A 59 14.43 2.31 -12.61
CA HIS A 59 15.22 3.29 -11.86
C HIS A 59 14.35 4.24 -11.01
N ILE A 60 13.03 4.17 -11.14
CA ILE A 60 12.08 5.04 -10.44
C ILE A 60 11.98 4.60 -8.98
N LYS A 61 12.13 5.56 -8.05
CA LYS A 61 12.19 5.25 -6.61
C LYS A 61 10.92 5.58 -5.82
N SER A 62 10.06 6.46 -6.36
CA SER A 62 8.84 6.91 -5.69
C SER A 62 7.83 7.46 -6.69
N TYR A 63 6.57 7.60 -6.27
CA TYR A 63 5.56 8.29 -7.08
C TYR A 63 5.87 9.78 -7.33
N ALA A 64 6.67 10.41 -6.47
CA ALA A 64 7.05 11.81 -6.62
C ALA A 64 8.21 12.02 -7.61
N ASP A 65 8.85 10.93 -8.05
CA ASP A 65 9.94 10.96 -9.02
C ASP A 65 9.47 11.61 -10.33
N SER A 66 10.28 12.48 -10.92
CA SER A 66 9.92 13.12 -12.19
C SER A 66 9.77 12.10 -13.31
N ALA A 67 10.53 11.00 -13.27
CA ALA A 67 10.42 9.91 -14.23
C ALA A 67 9.12 9.09 -14.06
N ALA A 68 8.44 9.17 -12.90
CA ALA A 68 7.12 8.57 -12.68
C ALA A 68 5.98 9.35 -13.35
N LYS A 69 6.20 10.64 -13.63
CA LYS A 69 5.22 11.50 -14.30
C LYS A 69 5.33 11.25 -15.80
N GLY A 70 4.36 10.50 -16.35
CA GLY A 70 4.27 10.31 -17.79
C GLY A 70 4.30 11.65 -18.52
N SER A 71 5.05 11.73 -19.63
CA SER A 71 5.01 12.90 -20.49
C SER A 71 3.66 12.94 -21.20
N PHE A 72 2.65 13.52 -20.56
CA PHE A 72 1.43 13.91 -21.26
C PHE A 72 1.83 15.04 -22.22
N ARG A 73 2.01 14.67 -23.49
CA ARG A 73 1.99 15.57 -24.65
C ARG A 73 0.57 15.63 -25.18
#